data_AF-A0A6J4TER8-F1
#
_entry.id   AF-A0A6J4TER8-F1
#
_cell.length_a   1.000
_cell.length_b   1.000
_cell.length_c   1.000
_cell.angle_alpha   90.00
_cell.angle_beta   90.00
_cell.angle_gamma   90.00
#
_symmetry.space_group_name_H-M   'P 1'
#
loop_
_entity.id
_entity.type
_entity.pdbx_description
1 polymer ?
#
loop_
_entity_poly.entity_id
_entity_poly.type
_entity_poly.pdbx_seq_one_letter_code
_entity_poly.pdbx_strand_id
1 'polypeptide(L)'
;KPDTPGDDITYRFTFSQVNEDTTTFFNIRLGKQNLKTTYTCEKSTDGGTNFTTIVNGGIVPPPNIGPRSIEDATVGLGTNYEALIASAISTAQTGETIFCGQADDPFFVDLAGIMDIGNVRPEGNDVNPPKDKLARFNVHSIALKIPINMLQKDGKTTARATSILDGDFVIGVWASASRQQIKTITTVGTKDYSGDWVQVSRLGMPLTNEAVIPIGFKDKWNTKTPYNNNDLAYDSLFENPELALYMDNSKFGSAVPALNALRIQTKSLGTYYFRNGRPGLFPLKGTPAVAGTALEAFSDFLLPDSMSPRAVDLLPVFYTGVPNMRPYQLATGKNGNPLAAGKPFINNFLPTFGDMLRLNMAVPVTPRNDPDFSKLGIIQAAVLGLTDPRFTADSTVLRFIPNMDG
;
A
#
# COMPACT_ATOMS: atom_id res chain seq x y z
N LYS A 1 24.52 -3.49 -1.95
CA LYS A 1 23.90 -4.55 -2.79
C LYS A 1 22.79 -5.16 -1.93
N PRO A 2 21.51 -5.09 -2.31
CA PRO A 2 20.47 -5.85 -1.63
C PRO A 2 20.59 -7.29 -2.11
N ASP A 3 21.53 -8.02 -1.52
CA ASP A 3 21.68 -9.46 -1.77
C ASP A 3 20.85 -10.29 -0.81
N THR A 4 20.05 -9.64 0.04
CA THR A 4 19.21 -10.35 0.99
C THR A 4 18.10 -11.06 0.23
N PRO A 5 17.88 -12.35 0.48
CA PRO A 5 16.72 -13.07 -0.05
C PRO A 5 15.35 -12.54 0.45
N GLY A 6 15.35 -11.50 1.28
CA GLY A 6 14.17 -10.88 1.90
C GLY A 6 14.41 -9.38 2.17
N ASP A 7 13.84 -8.86 3.25
CA ASP A 7 13.85 -7.43 3.57
C ASP A 7 15.26 -6.84 3.74
N ASP A 8 15.57 -5.76 3.02
CA ASP A 8 16.81 -5.00 3.21
C ASP A 8 16.84 -4.26 4.56
N ILE A 9 15.67 -3.75 4.98
CA ILE A 9 15.49 -2.99 6.20
C ILE A 9 14.20 -3.46 6.88
N THR A 10 14.28 -3.81 8.16
CA THR A 10 13.11 -4.17 8.96
C THR A 10 13.03 -3.27 10.19
N TYR A 11 11.87 -2.65 10.39
CA TYR A 11 11.52 -2.02 11.66
C TYR A 11 10.56 -2.93 12.42
N ARG A 12 10.97 -3.39 13.60
CA ARG A 12 10.16 -4.25 14.47
C ARG A 12 9.66 -3.46 15.66
N PHE A 13 8.34 -3.46 15.85
CA PHE A 13 7.67 -2.81 16.96
C PHE A 13 7.10 -3.85 17.92
N THR A 14 7.49 -3.77 19.18
CA THR A 14 6.95 -4.61 20.26
C THR A 14 6.26 -3.72 21.27
N PHE A 15 4.95 -3.90 21.43
CA PHE A 15 4.12 -3.11 22.33
C PHE A 15 3.97 -3.81 23.68
N SER A 16 3.99 -3.04 24.76
CA SER A 16 3.76 -3.48 26.13
C SER A 16 2.72 -2.60 26.80
N GLN A 17 1.87 -3.18 27.63
CA GLN A 17 0.79 -2.47 28.30
C GLN A 17 0.79 -2.74 29.80
N VAL A 18 0.57 -1.71 30.60
CA VAL A 18 0.49 -1.78 32.06
C VAL A 18 -0.68 -0.96 32.60
N ASN A 19 -1.17 -1.34 33.79
CA ASN A 19 -2.13 -0.55 34.56
C ASN A 19 -1.41 0.12 35.73
N GLU A 20 -1.41 1.45 35.79
CA GLU A 20 -0.72 2.21 36.86
C GLU A 20 -1.56 2.33 38.15
N ASP A 21 -2.88 2.16 38.07
CA ASP A 21 -3.80 2.14 39.22
C ASP A 21 -4.89 1.07 39.05
N THR A 22 -4.60 -0.14 39.50
CA THR A 22 -5.53 -1.28 39.42
C THR A 22 -6.70 -1.20 40.41
N THR A 23 -6.80 -0.14 41.23
CA THR A 23 -7.87 0.03 42.23
C THR A 23 -9.09 0.77 41.69
N THR A 24 -9.06 1.20 40.43
CA THR A 24 -10.13 1.97 39.81
C THR A 24 -10.58 1.38 38.48
N PHE A 25 -11.83 1.68 38.11
CA PHE A 25 -12.36 1.39 36.79
C PHE A 25 -12.06 2.50 35.77
N PHE A 26 -11.57 3.66 36.22
CA PHE A 26 -11.21 4.74 35.32
C PHE A 26 -9.90 4.43 34.57
N ASN A 27 -9.89 4.71 33.27
CA ASN A 27 -8.67 4.57 32.46
C ASN A 27 -7.61 5.61 32.83
N ILE A 28 -8.03 6.77 33.34
CA ILE A 28 -7.13 7.82 33.82
C ILE A 28 -7.70 8.38 35.12
N ARG A 29 -6.86 8.45 36.15
CA ARG A 29 -7.21 9.04 37.44
C ARG A 29 -5.96 9.49 38.20
N LEU A 30 -5.99 10.67 38.82
CA LEU A 30 -4.96 11.19 39.73
C LEU A 30 -3.54 11.09 39.12
N GLY A 31 -3.38 11.54 37.87
CA GLY A 31 -2.09 11.52 37.15
C GLY A 31 -1.64 10.14 36.64
N LYS A 32 -2.41 9.07 36.88
CA LYS A 32 -2.09 7.69 36.46
C LYS A 32 -2.93 7.24 35.29
N GLN A 33 -2.36 6.37 34.46
CA GLN A 33 -2.95 5.78 33.27
C GLN A 33 -3.06 4.26 33.39
N ASN A 34 -4.27 3.74 33.28
CA ASN A 34 -4.53 2.34 33.01
C ASN A 34 -4.53 2.08 31.50
N LEU A 35 -4.17 0.87 31.10
CA LEU A 35 -3.89 0.50 29.71
C LEU A 35 -2.76 1.33 29.07
N LYS A 36 -1.86 1.87 29.90
CA LYS A 36 -0.71 2.65 29.44
C LYS A 36 0.15 1.78 28.55
N THR A 37 0.30 2.20 27.31
CA THR A 37 0.98 1.42 26.28
C THR A 37 2.30 2.09 25.92
N THR A 38 3.36 1.29 25.82
CA THR A 38 4.68 1.70 25.37
C THR A 38 5.15 0.76 24.27
N TYR A 39 6.20 1.13 23.55
CA TYR A 39 6.80 0.28 22.54
C TYR A 39 8.32 0.30 22.55
N THR A 40 8.92 -0.80 22.14
CA THR A 40 10.31 -0.86 21.68
C THR A 40 10.30 -0.91 20.16
N CYS A 41 11.12 -0.07 19.53
CA CYS A 41 11.38 -0.14 18.09
C CYS A 41 12.82 -0.63 17.88
N GLU A 42 12.95 -1.70 17.12
CA GLU A 42 14.23 -2.27 16.71
C GLU A 42 14.37 -2.19 15.20
N LYS A 43 15.60 -2.04 14.73
CA LYS A 43 15.95 -1.95 13.31
C LYS A 43 16.93 -3.06 12.93
N SER A 44 16.68 -3.71 11.81
CA SER A 44 17.63 -4.58 11.12
C SER A 44 17.93 -3.99 9.74
N THR A 45 19.18 -4.15 9.30
CA THR A 45 19.65 -3.77 7.95
C THR A 45 20.46 -4.91 7.30
N ASP A 46 20.27 -6.14 7.77
CA ASP A 46 21.05 -7.33 7.39
C ASP A 46 20.14 -8.55 7.16
N GLY A 47 18.97 -8.32 6.56
CA GLY A 47 18.02 -9.38 6.24
C GLY A 47 17.24 -9.91 7.45
N GLY A 48 17.15 -9.14 8.54
CA GLY A 48 16.51 -9.59 9.78
C GLY A 48 17.39 -10.48 10.65
N THR A 49 18.70 -10.56 10.37
CA THR A 49 19.63 -11.42 11.14
C THR A 49 19.91 -10.82 12.51
N ASN A 50 20.24 -9.53 12.56
CA ASN A 50 20.50 -8.80 13.79
C ASN A 50 19.56 -7.60 13.92
N PHE A 51 19.16 -7.31 15.15
CA PHE A 51 18.29 -6.18 15.48
C PHE A 51 18.97 -5.28 16.50
N THR A 52 18.93 -3.97 16.23
CA THR A 52 19.38 -2.94 17.17
C THR A 52 18.18 -2.15 17.66
N THR A 53 18.03 -2.00 18.97
CA THR A 53 17.01 -1.13 19.55
C THR A 53 17.31 0.33 19.22
N ILE A 54 16.41 1.00 18.51
CA ILE A 54 16.55 2.41 18.11
C ILE A 54 15.61 3.33 18.90
N VAL A 55 14.55 2.77 19.50
CA VAL A 55 13.70 3.42 20.51
C VAL A 55 13.41 2.39 21.61
N ASN A 56 13.69 2.75 22.86
CA ASN A 56 13.35 1.94 24.03
C ASN A 56 12.35 2.71 24.91
N GLY A 57 11.18 2.13 25.18
CA GLY A 57 10.13 2.78 25.96
C GLY A 57 9.46 3.96 25.26
N GLY A 58 9.28 3.87 23.94
CA GLY A 58 8.49 4.85 23.18
C GLY A 58 7.05 4.93 23.71
N ILE A 59 6.48 6.12 23.70
CA ILE A 59 5.18 6.41 24.30
C ILE A 59 4.08 6.20 23.25
N VAL A 60 2.99 5.53 23.64
CA VAL A 60 1.71 5.60 22.93
C VAL A 60 0.80 6.54 23.72
N PRO A 61 0.28 7.63 23.12
CA PRO A 61 -0.57 8.56 23.85
C PRO A 61 -1.86 7.87 24.29
N PRO A 62 -2.41 8.19 25.47
CA PRO A 62 -3.68 7.62 25.91
C PRO A 62 -4.81 8.08 24.98
N PRO A 63 -5.94 7.34 24.89
CA PRO A 63 -7.10 7.80 24.16
C PRO A 63 -7.64 9.13 24.71
N ASN A 64 -8.19 9.99 23.85
CA ASN A 64 -8.88 11.22 24.29
C ASN A 64 -10.24 10.88 24.90
N ILE A 65 -10.25 10.48 26.18
CA ILE A 65 -11.46 10.07 26.90
C ILE A 65 -12.38 11.26 27.21
N GLY A 66 -11.79 12.44 27.43
CA GLY A 66 -12.51 13.69 27.65
C GLY A 66 -11.79 14.63 28.64
N PRO A 67 -12.31 15.86 28.80
CA PRO A 67 -11.61 16.93 29.50
C PRO A 67 -11.22 16.61 30.95
N ARG A 68 -12.07 15.89 31.69
CA ARG A 68 -11.74 15.51 33.09
C ARG A 68 -10.58 14.53 33.19
N SER A 69 -10.41 13.66 32.20
CA SER A 69 -9.32 12.69 32.20
C SER A 69 -8.03 13.32 31.70
N ILE A 70 -8.11 14.21 30.72
CA ILE A 70 -6.92 14.82 30.09
C ILE A 70 -6.49 16.11 30.81
N GLU A 71 -7.40 17.08 30.94
CA GLU A 71 -7.09 18.47 31.30
C GLU A 71 -7.18 18.77 32.80
N ASP A 72 -8.03 18.07 33.55
CA ASP A 72 -8.20 18.31 34.98
C ASP A 72 -6.93 17.88 35.75
N ALA A 73 -6.28 18.82 36.45
CA ALA A 73 -5.06 18.57 37.20
C ALA A 73 -5.29 17.88 38.55
N THR A 74 -6.52 17.86 39.05
CA THR A 74 -6.86 17.22 40.33
C THR A 74 -7.19 15.75 40.10
N VAL A 75 -8.02 15.44 39.10
CA VAL A 75 -8.51 14.07 38.87
C VAL A 75 -7.98 13.41 37.60
N GLY A 76 -7.43 14.16 36.66
CA GLY A 76 -6.92 13.69 35.37
C GLY A 76 -5.39 13.75 35.26
N LEU A 77 -4.88 14.02 34.05
CA LEU A 77 -3.45 14.20 33.76
C LEU A 77 -2.97 15.65 33.91
N GLY A 78 -3.87 16.64 33.98
CA GLY A 78 -3.49 18.05 34.10
C GLY A 78 -2.76 18.62 32.88
N THR A 79 -3.05 18.14 31.67
CA THR A 79 -2.41 18.58 30.42
C THR A 79 -3.43 18.72 29.28
N ASN A 80 -3.06 19.33 28.14
CA ASN A 80 -3.86 19.24 26.93
C ASN A 80 -3.50 18.00 26.09
N TYR A 81 -4.40 17.60 25.20
CA TYR A 81 -4.25 16.39 24.41
C TYR A 81 -3.15 16.52 23.33
N GLU A 82 -3.01 17.70 22.74
CA GLU A 82 -2.00 18.01 21.74
C GLU A 82 -0.58 17.83 22.31
N ALA A 83 -0.34 18.21 23.56
CA ALA A 83 0.92 17.98 24.25
C ALA A 83 1.22 16.48 24.44
N LEU A 84 0.19 15.66 24.72
CA LEU A 84 0.35 14.20 24.80
C LEU A 84 0.75 13.60 23.46
N ILE A 85 0.09 14.03 22.37
CA ILE A 85 0.46 13.62 21.00
C ILE A 85 1.89 14.05 20.67
N ALA A 86 2.23 15.33 20.89
CA ALA A 86 3.57 15.85 20.61
C ALA A 86 4.65 15.10 21.40
N SER A 87 4.39 14.75 22.66
CA SER A 87 5.31 13.97 23.50
C SER A 87 5.52 12.53 23.04
N ALA A 88 4.57 11.97 22.27
CA ALA A 88 4.66 10.63 21.71
C ALA A 88 5.43 10.59 20.37
N ILE A 89 5.75 11.75 19.79
CA ILE A 89 6.63 11.84 18.62
C ILE A 89 8.07 11.75 19.10
N SER A 90 8.72 10.62 18.81
CA SER A 90 10.10 10.36 19.23
C SER A 90 11.07 10.47 18.06
N THR A 91 12.29 10.92 18.33
CA THR A 91 13.41 10.78 17.39
C THR A 91 14.21 9.54 17.80
N ALA A 92 14.34 8.59 16.90
CA ALA A 92 15.11 7.37 17.11
C ALA A 92 16.61 7.66 17.17
N GLN A 93 17.37 6.77 17.80
CA GLN A 93 18.83 6.89 17.90
C GLN A 93 19.53 6.94 16.53
N THR A 94 18.90 6.37 15.51
CA THR A 94 19.38 6.35 14.12
C THR A 94 18.90 7.54 13.29
N GLY A 95 18.05 8.43 13.82
CA GLY A 95 17.65 9.70 13.19
C GLY A 95 16.26 9.73 12.55
N GLU A 96 15.53 8.63 12.54
CA GLU A 96 14.11 8.57 12.12
C GLU A 96 13.22 9.32 13.13
N THR A 97 12.10 9.86 12.66
CA THR A 97 11.02 10.31 13.56
C THR A 97 9.90 9.28 13.55
N ILE A 98 9.46 8.88 14.74
CA ILE A 98 8.51 7.78 14.95
C ILE A 98 7.35 8.27 15.82
N PHE A 99 6.13 7.93 15.38
CA PHE A 99 4.92 8.08 16.17
C PHE A 99 4.12 6.78 16.17
N CYS A 100 3.68 6.36 17.35
CA CYS A 100 2.75 5.23 17.52
C CYS A 100 1.56 5.73 18.35
N GLY A 101 0.35 5.67 17.79
CA GLY A 101 -0.81 6.24 18.47
C GLY A 101 -2.09 6.14 17.67
N GLN A 102 -3.16 6.74 18.21
CA GLN A 102 -4.42 6.88 17.50
C GLN A 102 -4.37 8.09 16.57
N ALA A 103 -4.73 7.89 15.31
CA ALA A 103 -4.89 8.95 14.32
C ALA A 103 -6.04 8.60 13.36
N ASP A 104 -6.53 9.59 12.61
CA ASP A 104 -7.42 9.35 11.46
C ASP A 104 -6.64 8.62 10.36
N ASP A 105 -7.28 7.67 9.69
CA ASP A 105 -6.59 6.87 8.66
C ASP A 105 -6.30 7.75 7.42
N PRO A 106 -5.06 7.84 6.93
CA PRO A 106 -4.77 8.58 5.70
C PRO A 106 -5.32 7.89 4.45
N PHE A 107 -5.77 6.63 4.55
CA PHE A 107 -6.39 5.87 3.46
C PHE A 107 -7.92 6.02 3.48
N PHE A 108 -8.46 6.59 2.41
CA PHE A 108 -9.89 6.79 2.23
C PHE A 108 -10.48 5.60 1.47
N VAL A 109 -11.41 4.87 2.09
CA VAL A 109 -11.98 3.66 1.46
C VAL A 109 -13.43 3.40 1.83
N ASP A 110 -14.23 3.01 0.84
CA ASP A 110 -15.62 2.58 1.02
C ASP A 110 -15.74 1.05 1.12
N LEU A 111 -15.25 0.50 2.22
CA LEU A 111 -15.29 -0.96 2.45
C LEU A 111 -16.72 -1.54 2.44
N ALA A 112 -17.78 -0.77 2.75
CA ALA A 112 -19.16 -1.29 2.65
C ALA A 112 -19.56 -1.40 1.20
N GLY A 113 -19.31 -0.36 0.40
CA GLY A 113 -19.68 -0.39 -1.01
C GLY A 113 -19.06 -1.60 -1.70
N ILE A 114 -17.75 -1.81 -1.53
CA ILE A 114 -17.09 -2.95 -2.18
C ILE A 114 -17.54 -4.30 -1.63
N MET A 115 -17.72 -4.45 -0.31
CA MET A 115 -18.11 -5.73 0.32
C MET A 115 -19.62 -6.01 0.18
N ASP A 116 -20.42 -5.01 -0.15
CA ASP A 116 -21.80 -5.12 -0.64
C ASP A 116 -21.79 -5.42 -2.15
N ILE A 117 -21.05 -6.45 -2.54
CA ILE A 117 -20.94 -6.98 -3.92
C ILE A 117 -20.65 -5.88 -4.95
N GLY A 118 -19.67 -5.01 -4.67
CA GLY A 118 -19.26 -3.98 -5.62
C GLY A 118 -20.30 -2.86 -5.83
N ASN A 119 -21.09 -2.54 -4.82
CA ASN A 119 -21.98 -1.37 -4.76
C ASN A 119 -21.20 -0.04 -4.67
N VAL A 120 -20.33 0.20 -5.66
CA VAL A 120 -19.53 1.43 -5.80
C VAL A 120 -20.47 2.63 -5.95
N ARG A 121 -20.22 3.65 -5.15
CA ARG A 121 -21.04 4.87 -5.10
C ARG A 121 -20.40 5.92 -6.00
N PRO A 122 -20.95 6.20 -7.18
CA PRO A 122 -20.39 7.23 -8.05
C PRO A 122 -20.51 8.60 -7.40
N GLU A 123 -19.56 9.47 -7.71
CA GLU A 123 -19.62 10.89 -7.35
C GLU A 123 -20.92 11.52 -7.90
N GLY A 124 -21.54 12.40 -7.11
CA GLY A 124 -22.82 13.02 -7.46
C GLY A 124 -24.05 12.13 -7.22
N ASN A 125 -23.92 10.96 -6.57
CA ASN A 125 -25.07 10.18 -6.14
C ASN A 125 -25.71 10.79 -4.88
N ASP A 126 -26.81 11.52 -5.05
CA ASP A 126 -27.52 12.21 -3.94
C ASP A 126 -28.17 11.25 -2.93
N VAL A 127 -28.50 10.02 -3.33
CA VAL A 127 -29.18 9.03 -2.49
C VAL A 127 -28.18 8.20 -1.68
N ASN A 128 -27.05 7.85 -2.29
CA ASN A 128 -25.98 7.07 -1.66
C ASN A 128 -24.61 7.64 -2.04
N PRO A 129 -24.20 8.78 -1.45
CA PRO A 129 -22.97 9.46 -1.82
C PRO A 129 -21.73 8.62 -1.45
N PRO A 130 -20.57 8.87 -2.11
CA PRO A 130 -19.30 8.26 -1.71
C PRO A 130 -19.04 8.45 -0.21
N LYS A 131 -18.54 7.40 0.46
CA LYS A 131 -18.21 7.46 1.89
C LYS A 131 -16.78 7.02 2.12
N ASP A 132 -16.06 7.83 2.88
CA ASP A 132 -14.90 7.34 3.61
C ASP A 132 -15.40 6.64 4.87
N LYS A 133 -15.21 5.32 4.95
CA LYS A 133 -15.66 4.52 6.09
C LYS A 133 -14.64 4.45 7.22
N LEU A 134 -13.43 4.94 7.00
CA LEU A 134 -12.42 5.08 8.04
C LEU A 134 -12.41 6.49 8.63
N ALA A 135 -13.01 7.47 7.93
CA ALA A 135 -13.19 8.83 8.43
C ALA A 135 -13.69 8.86 9.87
N ARG A 136 -12.97 9.61 10.71
CA ARG A 136 -13.33 9.87 12.11
C ARG A 136 -13.30 8.62 13.01
N PHE A 137 -12.74 7.51 12.53
CA PHE A 137 -12.33 6.42 13.40
C PHE A 137 -10.89 6.63 13.83
N ASN A 138 -10.64 6.51 15.12
CA ASN A 138 -9.28 6.44 15.65
C ASN A 138 -8.69 5.07 15.30
N VAL A 139 -7.90 5.00 14.23
CA VAL A 139 -7.13 3.80 13.89
C VAL A 139 -5.81 3.80 14.66
N HIS A 140 -5.27 2.61 14.91
CA HIS A 140 -3.93 2.49 15.48
C HIS A 140 -2.89 2.65 14.37
N SER A 141 -2.06 3.68 14.48
CA SER A 141 -1.08 4.04 13.47
C SER A 141 0.35 3.85 13.99
N ILE A 142 1.20 3.32 13.12
CA ILE A 142 2.66 3.42 13.22
C ILE A 142 3.09 4.33 12.07
N ALA A 143 3.57 5.53 12.40
CA ALA A 143 4.04 6.50 11.43
C ALA A 143 5.56 6.63 11.53
N LEU A 144 6.23 6.45 10.40
CA LEU A 144 7.68 6.53 10.24
C LEU A 144 8.02 7.67 9.27
N LYS A 145 8.82 8.63 9.73
CA LYS A 145 9.47 9.62 8.88
C LYS A 145 10.96 9.27 8.80
N ILE A 146 11.35 8.76 7.65
CA ILE A 146 12.69 8.22 7.40
C ILE A 146 13.39 9.10 6.37
N PRO A 147 14.61 9.59 6.64
CA PRO A 147 15.45 10.21 5.63
C PRO A 147 15.65 9.28 4.43
N ILE A 148 15.41 9.77 3.20
CA ILE A 148 15.44 8.93 1.98
C ILE A 148 16.76 8.18 1.83
N ASN A 149 17.89 8.82 2.17
CA ASN A 149 19.20 8.19 2.09
C ASN A 149 19.35 6.95 2.99
N MET A 150 18.59 6.83 4.08
CA MET A 150 18.59 5.62 4.91
C MET A 150 17.85 4.44 4.25
N LEU A 151 17.02 4.72 3.25
CA LEU A 151 16.30 3.72 2.45
C LEU A 151 17.08 3.36 1.17
N GLN A 152 18.13 4.11 0.83
CA GLN A 152 18.93 3.87 -0.37
C GLN A 152 20.10 2.92 -0.10
N LYS A 153 20.32 1.98 -1.03
CA LYS A 153 21.35 0.93 -0.95
C LYS A 153 22.78 1.47 -0.76
N ASP A 154 23.03 2.68 -1.23
CA ASP A 154 24.33 3.34 -1.25
C ASP A 154 24.29 4.72 -0.56
N GLY A 155 23.25 4.96 0.25
CA GLY A 155 23.11 6.22 0.99
C GLY A 155 22.89 7.44 0.09
N LYS A 156 22.49 7.26 -1.17
CA LYS A 156 22.21 8.37 -2.09
C LYS A 156 21.11 9.28 -1.54
N THR A 157 21.33 10.58 -1.67
CA THR A 157 20.27 11.58 -1.51
C THR A 157 19.55 11.77 -2.85
N THR A 158 18.32 12.27 -2.83
CA THR A 158 17.52 12.53 -4.05
C THR A 158 18.20 13.49 -5.02
N ALA A 159 19.09 14.37 -4.54
CA ALA A 159 19.91 15.23 -5.38
C ALA A 159 20.88 14.47 -6.32
N ARG A 160 21.13 13.18 -6.06
CA ARG A 160 21.96 12.29 -6.88
C ARG A 160 21.16 11.45 -7.87
N ALA A 161 19.83 11.58 -7.88
CA ALA A 161 18.99 10.91 -8.87
C ALA A 161 19.25 11.48 -10.26
N THR A 162 19.41 10.60 -11.24
CA THR A 162 19.62 10.98 -12.64
C THR A 162 18.36 11.57 -13.28
N SER A 163 17.18 11.18 -12.78
CA SER A 163 15.88 11.72 -13.14
C SER A 163 14.83 11.32 -12.10
N ILE A 164 13.60 11.85 -12.23
CA ILE A 164 12.46 11.40 -11.42
C ILE A 164 12.03 9.95 -11.71
N LEU A 165 12.64 9.29 -12.70
CA LEU A 165 12.40 7.89 -13.05
C LEU A 165 13.59 6.99 -12.71
N ASP A 166 14.56 7.49 -11.93
CA ASP A 166 15.76 6.73 -11.58
C ASP A 166 15.38 5.43 -10.83
N GLY A 167 15.77 4.30 -11.40
CA GLY A 167 15.47 2.97 -10.84
C GLY A 167 16.22 2.67 -9.55
N ASP A 168 17.34 3.37 -9.28
CA ASP A 168 18.12 3.18 -8.05
C ASP A 168 17.35 3.65 -6.81
N PHE A 169 16.34 4.50 -6.98
CA PHE A 169 15.55 5.12 -5.91
C PHE A 169 14.22 4.40 -5.63
N VAL A 170 13.96 3.27 -6.29
CA VAL A 170 12.74 2.50 -6.07
C VAL A 170 12.88 1.63 -4.83
N ILE A 171 11.87 1.68 -3.97
CA ILE A 171 11.73 0.83 -2.79
C ILE A 171 10.43 0.03 -2.85
N GLY A 172 10.42 -1.13 -2.21
CA GLY A 172 9.22 -1.92 -1.94
C GLY A 172 8.93 -1.91 -0.44
N VAL A 173 7.68 -1.66 -0.08
CA VAL A 173 7.25 -1.56 1.32
C VAL A 173 6.10 -2.52 1.55
N TRP A 174 6.18 -3.29 2.63
CA TRP A 174 5.09 -4.12 3.13
C TRP A 174 5.15 -4.16 4.66
N ALA A 175 4.04 -4.46 5.28
CA ALA A 175 3.93 -4.59 6.73
C ALA A 175 3.36 -5.96 7.10
N SER A 176 3.77 -6.47 8.25
CA SER A 176 3.20 -7.67 8.84
C SER A 176 2.88 -7.48 10.31
N ALA A 177 1.95 -8.29 10.80
CA ALA A 177 1.62 -8.38 12.22
C ALA A 177 1.80 -9.82 12.69
N SER A 178 2.46 -9.97 13.83
CA SER A 178 2.69 -11.27 14.47
C SER A 178 1.97 -11.36 15.83
N ARG A 179 1.67 -12.58 16.24
CA ARG A 179 1.15 -12.93 17.57
C ARG A 179 1.90 -14.13 18.11
N GLN A 180 2.00 -14.26 19.42
CA GLN A 180 2.52 -15.49 20.02
C GLN A 180 1.57 -16.66 19.70
N GLN A 181 2.15 -17.80 19.35
CA GLN A 181 1.44 -18.96 18.82
C GLN A 181 0.39 -19.53 19.79
N ILE A 182 0.65 -19.47 21.09
CA ILE A 182 -0.21 -20.05 22.11
C ILE A 182 -0.90 -18.92 22.86
N LYS A 183 -2.24 -18.97 22.90
CA LYS A 183 -3.09 -18.14 23.75
C LYS A 183 -3.83 -19.03 24.73
N THR A 184 -3.55 -18.86 26.01
CA THR A 184 -4.20 -19.61 27.10
C THR A 184 -5.23 -18.72 27.78
N ILE A 185 -6.47 -19.17 27.87
CA ILE A 185 -7.51 -18.53 28.70
C ILE A 185 -7.41 -19.15 30.09
N THR A 186 -7.17 -18.34 31.11
CA THR A 186 -7.01 -18.82 32.48
C THR A 186 -8.35 -18.96 33.19
N THR A 187 -8.35 -19.63 34.35
CA THR A 187 -9.55 -19.81 35.20
C THR A 187 -10.10 -18.50 35.77
N VAL A 188 -9.28 -17.45 35.83
CA VAL A 188 -9.68 -16.11 36.30
C VAL A 188 -10.06 -15.17 35.14
N GLY A 189 -10.22 -15.71 33.93
CA GLY A 189 -10.65 -14.94 32.75
C GLY A 189 -9.57 -14.07 32.12
N THR A 190 -8.31 -14.20 32.54
CA THR A 190 -7.16 -13.53 31.90
C THR A 190 -6.68 -14.32 30.68
N LYS A 191 -5.84 -13.69 29.87
CA LYS A 191 -5.24 -14.29 28.67
C LYS A 191 -3.73 -14.26 28.83
N ASP A 192 -3.11 -15.43 28.77
CA ASP A 192 -1.66 -15.59 28.73
C ASP A 192 -1.22 -15.94 27.30
N TYR A 193 -0.02 -15.50 26.94
CA TYR A 193 0.54 -15.69 25.60
C TYR A 193 1.95 -16.26 25.71
N SER A 194 2.26 -17.27 24.89
CA SER A 194 3.54 -17.98 24.92
C SER A 194 3.89 -18.63 23.58
N GLY A 195 5.09 -19.19 23.48
CA GLY A 195 5.61 -19.79 22.25
C GLY A 195 6.15 -18.75 21.27
N ASP A 196 6.46 -19.23 20.06
CA ASP A 196 7.07 -18.42 19.02
C ASP A 196 6.10 -17.35 18.47
N TRP A 197 6.67 -16.29 17.92
CA TRP A 197 5.91 -15.30 17.16
C TRP A 197 5.58 -15.85 15.77
N VAL A 198 4.29 -15.80 15.42
CA VAL A 198 3.78 -16.27 14.13
C VAL A 198 3.10 -15.10 13.42
N GLN A 199 3.41 -14.91 12.15
CA GLN A 199 2.75 -13.93 11.30
C GLN A 199 1.29 -14.33 11.08
N VAL A 200 0.36 -13.41 11.34
CA VAL A 200 -1.09 -13.63 11.22
C VAL A 200 -1.75 -12.69 10.21
N SER A 201 -1.05 -11.66 9.77
CA SER A 201 -1.54 -10.68 8.80
C SER A 201 -0.35 -10.00 8.13
N ARG A 202 -0.57 -9.57 6.89
CA ARG A 202 0.34 -8.69 6.17
C ARG A 202 -0.40 -7.89 5.11
N LEU A 203 0.23 -6.84 4.62
CA LEU A 203 -0.22 -6.10 3.44
C LEU A 203 0.94 -5.33 2.82
N GLY A 204 1.04 -5.37 1.50
CA GLY A 204 1.87 -4.48 0.69
C GLY A 204 1.00 -3.44 -0.02
N MET A 205 0.43 -3.83 -1.16
CA MET A 205 -0.51 -2.97 -1.89
C MET A 205 -1.86 -2.91 -1.16
N PRO A 206 -2.46 -1.72 -1.03
CA PRO A 206 -3.79 -1.59 -0.42
C PRO A 206 -4.83 -2.46 -1.13
N LEU A 207 -5.68 -3.11 -0.34
CA LEU A 207 -6.81 -3.92 -0.80
C LEU A 207 -6.46 -5.24 -1.50
N THR A 208 -5.19 -5.67 -1.54
CA THR A 208 -4.81 -6.98 -2.07
C THR A 208 -5.55 -8.11 -1.32
N ASN A 209 -5.46 -8.13 0.01
CA ASN A 209 -6.10 -9.17 0.81
C ASN A 209 -7.64 -9.04 0.78
N GLU A 210 -8.15 -7.82 0.55
CA GLU A 210 -9.55 -7.46 0.68
C GLU A 210 -10.34 -7.80 -0.58
N ALA A 211 -9.83 -7.37 -1.74
CA ALA A 211 -10.54 -7.37 -3.03
C ALA A 211 -10.01 -8.39 -4.05
N VAL A 212 -8.79 -8.92 -3.87
CA VAL A 212 -8.20 -9.90 -4.81
C VAL A 212 -8.17 -11.29 -4.22
N ILE A 213 -7.65 -11.45 -2.99
CA ILE A 213 -7.52 -12.76 -2.35
C ILE A 213 -8.90 -13.24 -1.84
N PRO A 214 -9.45 -14.38 -2.30
CA PRO A 214 -10.72 -14.90 -1.81
C PRO A 214 -10.64 -15.35 -0.35
N ILE A 215 -11.77 -15.27 0.37
CA ILE A 215 -11.85 -15.54 1.81
C ILE A 215 -11.22 -16.88 2.23
N GLY A 216 -11.39 -17.95 1.44
CA GLY A 216 -10.84 -19.28 1.73
C GLY A 216 -9.30 -19.36 1.65
N PHE A 217 -8.65 -18.37 1.06
CA PHE A 217 -7.20 -18.28 0.94
C PHE A 217 -6.58 -17.19 1.83
N LYS A 218 -7.38 -16.25 2.35
CA LYS A 218 -6.91 -15.06 3.07
C LYS A 218 -5.96 -15.40 4.22
N ASP A 219 -6.35 -16.33 5.10
CA ASP A 219 -5.52 -16.71 6.26
C ASP A 219 -4.18 -17.30 5.81
N LYS A 220 -4.19 -18.21 4.83
CA LYS A 220 -2.96 -18.80 4.30
C LYS A 220 -2.06 -17.74 3.68
N TRP A 221 -2.61 -16.86 2.85
CA TRP A 221 -1.86 -15.76 2.23
C TRP A 221 -1.27 -14.78 3.28
N ASN A 222 -2.04 -14.46 4.32
CA ASN A 222 -1.65 -13.59 5.42
C ASN A 222 -0.50 -14.13 6.29
N THR A 223 -0.32 -15.46 6.33
CA THR A 223 0.75 -16.11 7.12
C THR A 223 2.10 -16.18 6.41
N LYS A 224 2.19 -15.73 5.15
CA LYS A 224 3.40 -15.84 4.32
C LYS A 224 4.02 -14.49 4.05
N THR A 225 5.34 -14.44 3.93
CA THR A 225 6.05 -13.27 3.40
C THR A 225 5.84 -13.18 1.89
N PRO A 226 5.99 -12.00 1.25
CA PRO A 226 5.81 -11.86 -0.20
C PRO A 226 6.91 -12.59 -1.02
N TYR A 227 7.98 -13.05 -0.38
CA TYR A 227 9.15 -13.67 -1.02
C TYR A 227 8.97 -15.18 -1.29
N ASN A 228 10.01 -15.80 -1.86
CA ASN A 228 10.12 -17.26 -2.04
C ASN A 228 8.94 -17.89 -2.80
N ASN A 229 8.42 -17.19 -3.80
CA ASN A 229 7.28 -17.60 -4.62
C ASN A 229 5.97 -17.81 -3.83
N ASN A 230 5.89 -17.34 -2.57
CA ASN A 230 4.67 -17.45 -1.78
C ASN A 230 3.50 -16.69 -2.44
N ASP A 231 3.77 -15.51 -3.03
CA ASP A 231 2.76 -14.71 -3.73
C ASP A 231 2.47 -15.22 -5.15
N LEU A 232 3.47 -15.79 -5.83
CA LEU A 232 3.28 -16.37 -7.16
C LEU A 232 2.29 -17.55 -7.15
N ALA A 233 2.13 -18.23 -6.01
CA ALA A 233 1.08 -19.24 -5.83
C ALA A 233 -0.35 -18.68 -5.99
N TYR A 234 -0.50 -17.36 -6.06
CA TYR A 234 -1.77 -16.64 -6.17
C TYR A 234 -1.90 -15.81 -7.45
N ASP A 235 -0.93 -15.87 -8.39
CA ASP A 235 -0.93 -15.10 -9.65
C ASP A 235 -2.27 -15.18 -10.40
N SER A 236 -2.84 -16.38 -10.49
CA SER A 236 -4.13 -16.63 -11.16
C SER A 236 -5.29 -15.75 -10.69
N LEU A 237 -5.25 -15.28 -9.43
CA LEU A 237 -6.25 -14.37 -8.86
C LEU A 237 -6.10 -12.93 -9.38
N PHE A 238 -4.92 -12.56 -9.86
CA PHE A 238 -4.65 -11.28 -10.51
C PHE A 238 -4.81 -11.38 -12.02
N GLU A 239 -4.46 -12.52 -12.61
CA GLU A 239 -4.61 -12.79 -14.05
C GLU A 239 -6.08 -12.88 -14.48
N ASN A 240 -6.92 -13.38 -13.56
CA ASN A 240 -8.36 -13.59 -13.73
C ASN A 240 -9.14 -13.18 -12.48
N PRO A 241 -9.16 -11.89 -12.10
CA PRO A 241 -9.70 -11.45 -10.82
C PRO A 241 -11.21 -11.64 -10.76
N GLU A 242 -11.70 -12.03 -9.58
CA GLU A 242 -13.14 -12.25 -9.34
C GLU A 242 -13.95 -10.98 -9.60
N LEU A 243 -13.44 -9.82 -9.18
CA LEU A 243 -14.11 -8.53 -9.39
C LEU A 243 -14.39 -8.24 -10.88
N ALA A 244 -13.55 -8.71 -11.80
CA ALA A 244 -13.77 -8.53 -13.24
C ALA A 244 -15.00 -9.30 -13.77
N LEU A 245 -15.44 -10.36 -13.10
CA LEU A 245 -16.65 -11.10 -13.48
C LEU A 245 -17.92 -10.23 -13.37
N TYR A 246 -17.90 -9.26 -12.44
CA TYR A 246 -18.98 -8.29 -12.24
C TYR A 246 -18.87 -7.06 -13.16
N MET A 247 -17.84 -7.01 -14.02
CA MET A 247 -17.68 -6.02 -15.09
C MET A 247 -17.82 -6.67 -16.49
N ASP A 248 -18.19 -7.95 -16.54
CA ASP A 248 -18.39 -8.73 -17.77
C ASP A 248 -19.87 -9.14 -17.90
N ASN A 249 -20.57 -8.55 -18.86
CA ASN A 249 -21.98 -8.89 -19.16
C ASN A 249 -22.20 -10.35 -19.58
N SER A 250 -21.17 -11.08 -20.01
CA SER A 250 -21.28 -12.53 -20.28
C SER A 250 -21.17 -13.39 -19.01
N LYS A 251 -20.94 -12.75 -17.86
CA LYS A 251 -20.87 -13.34 -16.52
C LYS A 251 -21.89 -12.66 -15.61
N PHE A 252 -21.44 -11.86 -14.63
CA PHE A 252 -22.29 -11.22 -13.63
C PHE A 252 -22.44 -9.71 -13.85
N GLY A 253 -21.95 -9.17 -14.97
CA GLY A 253 -21.91 -7.72 -15.23
C GLY A 253 -23.26 -7.02 -15.27
N SER A 254 -24.36 -7.74 -15.46
CA SER A 254 -25.72 -7.19 -15.34
C SER A 254 -26.32 -7.29 -13.94
N ALA A 255 -25.68 -8.04 -13.03
CA ALA A 255 -26.19 -8.30 -11.68
C ALA A 255 -25.85 -7.19 -10.69
N VAL A 256 -24.82 -6.37 -10.98
CA VAL A 256 -24.35 -5.28 -10.10
C VAL A 256 -24.43 -3.95 -10.84
N PRO A 257 -25.56 -3.22 -10.77
CA PRO A 257 -25.77 -1.99 -11.51
C PRO A 257 -24.71 -0.91 -11.23
N ALA A 258 -24.18 -0.85 -10.01
CA ALA A 258 -23.16 0.10 -9.59
C ALA A 258 -21.85 -0.02 -10.39
N LEU A 259 -21.55 -1.20 -10.94
CA LEU A 259 -20.38 -1.43 -11.78
C LEU A 259 -20.69 -1.24 -13.27
N ASN A 260 -21.90 -0.81 -13.66
CA ASN A 260 -22.31 -0.78 -15.07
C ASN A 260 -21.46 0.10 -15.97
N ALA A 261 -20.91 1.19 -15.42
CA ALA A 261 -20.00 2.09 -16.13
C ALA A 261 -18.59 1.49 -16.34
N LEU A 262 -18.21 0.49 -15.54
CA LEU A 262 -16.92 -0.20 -15.63
C LEU A 262 -17.10 -1.49 -16.43
N ARG A 263 -16.41 -1.60 -17.58
CA ARG A 263 -16.52 -2.77 -18.46
C ARG A 263 -15.16 -3.29 -18.86
N ILE A 264 -15.03 -4.61 -18.78
CA ILE A 264 -13.84 -5.27 -19.29
C ILE A 264 -13.77 -5.09 -20.80
N GLN A 265 -12.61 -4.64 -21.27
CA GLN A 265 -12.37 -4.37 -22.68
C GLN A 265 -12.48 -5.68 -23.48
N THR A 266 -13.35 -5.64 -24.47
CA THR A 266 -13.55 -6.73 -25.42
C THR A 266 -13.26 -6.21 -26.80
N LYS A 267 -12.62 -7.02 -27.64
CA LYS A 267 -12.28 -6.64 -29.01
C LYS A 267 -11.46 -5.34 -29.08
N SER A 268 -10.51 -5.15 -28.16
CA SER A 268 -9.52 -4.08 -28.30
C SER A 268 -8.78 -4.29 -29.62
N LEU A 269 -8.72 -3.25 -30.46
CA LEU A 269 -8.27 -3.32 -31.86
C LEU A 269 -8.91 -4.46 -32.68
N GLY A 270 -10.13 -4.86 -32.35
CA GLY A 270 -10.90 -5.92 -33.01
C GLY A 270 -10.54 -7.36 -32.59
N THR A 271 -9.31 -7.62 -32.14
CA THR A 271 -8.77 -8.99 -31.95
C THR A 271 -8.35 -9.34 -30.54
N TYR A 272 -8.17 -8.38 -29.63
CA TYR A 272 -7.67 -8.63 -28.28
C TYR A 272 -8.79 -8.57 -27.24
N TYR A 273 -8.91 -9.61 -26.41
CA TYR A 273 -10.03 -9.80 -25.47
C TYR A 273 -9.49 -9.98 -24.05
N PHE A 274 -9.89 -9.09 -23.14
CA PHE A 274 -9.35 -9.06 -21.77
C PHE A 274 -10.28 -9.65 -20.70
N ARG A 275 -11.41 -10.26 -21.10
CA ARG A 275 -12.29 -11.01 -20.17
C ARG A 275 -11.57 -12.22 -19.61
N ASN A 276 -11.87 -12.59 -18.36
CA ASN A 276 -11.25 -13.75 -17.71
C ASN A 276 -11.28 -15.01 -18.60
N GLY A 277 -10.15 -15.72 -18.65
CA GLY A 277 -9.91 -16.91 -19.45
C GLY A 277 -9.72 -16.65 -20.95
N ARG A 278 -9.57 -15.39 -21.37
CA ARG A 278 -9.29 -15.04 -22.77
C ARG A 278 -7.81 -14.73 -23.00
N PRO A 279 -7.32 -14.81 -24.26
CA PRO A 279 -5.90 -14.66 -24.53
C PRO A 279 -5.29 -13.28 -24.24
N GLY A 280 -6.08 -12.21 -24.07
CA GLY A 280 -5.54 -10.86 -23.88
C GLY A 280 -4.53 -10.51 -24.97
N LEU A 281 -3.29 -10.21 -24.56
CA LEU A 281 -2.15 -9.94 -25.45
C LEU A 281 -1.26 -11.16 -25.74
N PHE A 282 -1.55 -12.34 -25.18
CA PHE A 282 -0.73 -13.56 -25.37
C PHE A 282 -0.39 -13.88 -26.84
N PRO A 283 -1.29 -13.69 -27.83
CA PRO A 283 -0.95 -13.92 -29.25
C PRO A 283 0.22 -13.08 -29.78
N LEU A 284 0.63 -12.03 -29.06
CA LEU A 284 1.80 -11.21 -29.40
C LEU A 284 3.12 -11.79 -28.89
N LYS A 285 3.10 -12.80 -28.01
CA LYS A 285 4.29 -13.44 -27.45
C LYS A 285 5.21 -13.96 -28.56
N GLY A 286 6.48 -13.54 -28.52
CA GLY A 286 7.50 -13.93 -29.50
C GLY A 286 7.33 -13.30 -30.89
N THR A 287 6.38 -12.39 -31.09
CA THR A 287 6.19 -11.69 -32.37
C THR A 287 7.07 -10.43 -32.45
N PRO A 288 7.41 -9.94 -33.66
CA PRO A 288 8.13 -8.68 -33.81
C PRO A 288 7.41 -7.46 -33.21
N ALA A 289 6.10 -7.54 -32.95
CA ALA A 289 5.32 -6.44 -32.39
C ALA A 289 5.72 -6.07 -30.96
N VAL A 290 6.24 -7.02 -30.17
CA VAL A 290 6.66 -6.80 -28.77
C VAL A 290 8.15 -6.47 -28.63
N ALA A 291 8.89 -6.40 -29.74
CA ALA A 291 10.32 -6.12 -29.71
C ALA A 291 10.65 -4.78 -29.02
N GLY A 292 11.55 -4.83 -28.05
CA GLY A 292 11.98 -3.70 -27.22
C GLY A 292 10.92 -3.23 -26.22
N THR A 293 9.95 -4.08 -25.87
CA THR A 293 8.93 -3.80 -24.86
C THR A 293 9.11 -4.67 -23.61
N ALA A 294 8.47 -4.28 -22.52
CA ALA A 294 8.39 -5.08 -21.30
C ALA A 294 7.73 -6.45 -21.56
N LEU A 295 6.83 -6.53 -22.56
CA LEU A 295 6.19 -7.79 -22.96
C LEU A 295 7.17 -8.79 -23.59
N GLU A 296 8.29 -8.32 -24.15
CA GLU A 296 9.40 -9.17 -24.57
C GLU A 296 10.33 -9.48 -23.40
N ALA A 297 10.75 -8.45 -22.66
CA ALA A 297 11.73 -8.60 -21.57
C ALA A 297 11.24 -9.49 -20.41
N PHE A 298 9.93 -9.49 -20.14
CA PHE A 298 9.29 -10.26 -19.07
C PHE A 298 8.17 -11.16 -19.62
N SER A 299 8.39 -11.72 -20.82
CA SER A 299 7.34 -12.42 -21.56
C SER A 299 6.70 -13.58 -20.81
N ASP A 300 7.44 -14.33 -20.00
CA ASP A 300 6.88 -15.46 -19.25
C ASP A 300 6.01 -15.02 -18.07
N PHE A 301 6.21 -13.81 -17.56
CA PHE A 301 5.41 -13.26 -16.46
C PHE A 301 4.22 -12.44 -16.97
N LEU A 302 4.42 -11.63 -18.02
CA LEU A 302 3.37 -10.75 -18.55
C LEU A 302 2.49 -11.43 -19.59
N LEU A 303 3.01 -12.44 -20.28
CA LEU A 303 2.30 -13.25 -21.27
C LEU A 303 2.47 -14.74 -20.94
N PRO A 304 2.03 -15.20 -19.75
CA PRO A 304 2.30 -16.56 -19.29
C PRO A 304 1.59 -17.61 -20.17
N ASP A 305 0.31 -17.38 -20.46
CA ASP A 305 -0.52 -18.28 -21.26
C ASP A 305 -1.67 -17.55 -21.97
N SER A 306 -2.48 -18.31 -22.73
CA SER A 306 -3.64 -17.79 -23.46
C SER A 306 -4.92 -17.67 -22.60
N MET A 307 -4.81 -17.72 -21.28
CA MET A 307 -5.94 -17.65 -20.34
C MET A 307 -5.77 -16.55 -19.28
N SER A 308 -4.67 -15.81 -19.32
CA SER A 308 -4.27 -14.83 -18.30
C SER A 308 -4.24 -13.40 -18.84
N PRO A 309 -5.39 -12.84 -19.24
CA PRO A 309 -5.45 -11.58 -19.96
C PRO A 309 -4.97 -10.39 -19.14
N ARG A 310 -5.12 -10.44 -17.80
CA ARG A 310 -4.77 -9.35 -16.89
C ARG A 310 -3.33 -9.44 -16.36
N ALA A 311 -2.57 -10.47 -16.76
CA ALA A 311 -1.16 -10.59 -16.42
C ALA A 311 -0.37 -9.34 -16.84
N VAL A 312 -0.73 -8.74 -17.98
CA VAL A 312 -0.05 -7.55 -18.52
C VAL A 312 -0.34 -6.25 -17.77
N ASP A 313 -1.34 -6.17 -16.89
CA ASP A 313 -1.70 -4.91 -16.23
C ASP A 313 -1.83 -5.01 -14.71
N LEU A 314 -2.43 -6.09 -14.17
CA LEU A 314 -2.53 -6.26 -12.73
C LEU A 314 -1.23 -6.75 -12.10
N LEU A 315 -0.50 -7.69 -12.73
CA LEU A 315 0.77 -8.16 -12.15
C LEU A 315 1.84 -7.06 -12.06
N PRO A 316 2.05 -6.18 -13.07
CA PRO A 316 2.94 -5.03 -12.89
C PRO A 316 2.52 -4.12 -11.74
N VAL A 317 1.23 -3.78 -11.64
CA VAL A 317 0.77 -2.83 -10.61
C VAL A 317 0.92 -3.40 -9.20
N PHE A 318 0.62 -4.69 -9.02
CA PHE A 318 0.60 -5.30 -7.68
C PHE A 318 1.92 -6.00 -7.32
N TYR A 319 2.59 -6.64 -8.28
CA TYR A 319 3.65 -7.62 -8.00
C TYR A 319 5.06 -7.23 -8.42
N THR A 320 5.27 -6.32 -9.39
CA THR A 320 6.65 -5.93 -9.79
C THR A 320 6.88 -4.42 -9.85
N GLY A 321 5.83 -3.62 -9.84
CA GLY A 321 5.90 -2.20 -10.20
C GLY A 321 5.87 -2.02 -11.71
N VAL A 322 5.50 -0.82 -12.11
CA VAL A 322 5.39 -0.45 -13.52
C VAL A 322 6.73 0.15 -13.97
N PRO A 323 7.42 -0.46 -14.96
CA PRO A 323 8.65 0.11 -15.48
C PRO A 323 8.33 1.28 -16.41
N ASN A 324 9.23 2.27 -16.47
CA ASN A 324 9.19 3.25 -17.58
C ASN A 324 9.73 2.61 -18.86
N MET A 325 8.95 1.70 -19.43
CA MET A 325 9.26 0.94 -20.63
C MET A 325 7.99 0.82 -21.48
N ARG A 326 8.15 0.67 -22.80
CA ARG A 326 7.02 0.31 -23.67
C ARG A 326 6.38 -1.00 -23.17
N PRO A 327 5.04 -1.14 -23.12
CA PRO A 327 4.04 -0.16 -23.51
C PRO A 327 3.51 0.70 -22.34
N TYR A 328 4.09 0.64 -21.14
CA TYR A 328 3.52 1.24 -19.92
C TYR A 328 3.63 2.77 -19.80
N GLN A 329 4.25 3.42 -20.78
CA GLN A 329 4.22 4.88 -20.93
C GLN A 329 2.81 5.37 -21.27
N LEU A 330 2.50 6.64 -20.96
CA LEU A 330 1.19 7.24 -21.24
C LEU A 330 0.86 7.19 -22.73
N ALA A 331 -0.44 7.22 -23.05
CA ALA A 331 -0.92 7.15 -24.43
C ALA A 331 -0.47 8.35 -25.29
N THR A 332 -0.20 9.49 -24.66
CA THR A 332 0.34 10.69 -25.30
C THR A 332 1.64 10.35 -26.05
N GLY A 333 1.69 10.65 -27.36
CA GLY A 333 2.86 10.39 -28.22
C GLY A 333 2.88 9.02 -28.93
N LYS A 334 1.97 8.11 -28.59
CA LYS A 334 1.91 6.77 -29.19
C LYS A 334 1.34 6.72 -30.61
N ASN A 335 0.74 7.82 -31.10
CA ASN A 335 0.18 7.94 -32.45
C ASN A 335 -0.76 6.78 -32.83
N GLY A 336 -1.61 6.35 -31.89
CA GLY A 336 -2.57 5.26 -32.09
C GLY A 336 -2.01 3.84 -32.00
N ASN A 337 -0.70 3.67 -31.77
CA ASN A 337 -0.09 2.35 -31.53
C ASN A 337 0.11 2.12 -30.02
N PRO A 338 -0.69 1.26 -29.36
CA PRO A 338 -0.57 1.02 -27.91
C PRO A 338 0.80 0.48 -27.47
N LEU A 339 1.52 -0.19 -28.37
CA LEU A 339 2.85 -0.77 -28.11
C LEU A 339 4.00 0.19 -28.40
N ALA A 340 3.73 1.36 -28.99
CA ALA A 340 4.74 2.37 -29.24
C ALA A 340 5.21 3.05 -27.95
N ALA A 341 6.35 3.74 -28.06
CA ALA A 341 6.80 4.67 -27.04
C ALA A 341 5.76 5.77 -26.86
N GLY A 342 5.48 6.08 -25.61
CA GLY A 342 4.64 7.22 -25.24
C GLY A 342 5.39 8.12 -24.29
N LYS A 343 4.66 9.06 -23.67
CA LYS A 343 5.23 9.96 -22.68
C LYS A 343 5.75 9.16 -21.48
N PRO A 344 7.03 9.33 -21.09
CA PRO A 344 7.54 8.80 -19.84
C PRO A 344 6.65 9.27 -18.67
N PHE A 345 6.30 8.35 -17.77
CA PHE A 345 5.35 8.61 -16.70
C PHE A 345 5.85 8.14 -15.36
N ILE A 346 5.83 6.83 -15.09
CA ILE A 346 6.22 6.29 -13.79
C ILE A 346 7.29 5.22 -13.99
N ASN A 347 8.18 5.11 -13.00
CA ASN A 347 9.09 3.98 -12.87
C ASN A 347 9.16 3.60 -11.40
N ASN A 348 8.34 2.65 -10.97
CA ASN A 348 8.42 2.05 -9.64
C ASN A 348 8.71 0.55 -9.73
N PHE A 349 9.35 0.11 -10.82
CA PHE A 349 9.70 -1.29 -11.03
C PHE A 349 10.82 -1.74 -10.10
N LEU A 350 10.60 -2.86 -9.42
CA LEU A 350 11.62 -3.65 -8.74
C LEU A 350 11.52 -5.09 -9.23
N PRO A 351 12.65 -5.75 -9.55
CA PRO A 351 12.67 -7.14 -10.02
C PRO A 351 12.45 -8.15 -8.87
N THR A 352 11.59 -7.81 -7.92
CA THR A 352 11.12 -8.66 -6.83
C THR A 352 9.64 -8.88 -7.04
N PHE A 353 9.20 -10.14 -7.13
CA PHE A 353 7.83 -10.52 -7.45
C PHE A 353 7.05 -10.83 -6.17
N GLY A 354 6.12 -9.94 -5.81
CA GLY A 354 5.28 -10.06 -4.62
C GLY A 354 4.57 -8.76 -4.25
N ASP A 355 3.61 -8.88 -3.33
CA ASP A 355 2.76 -7.79 -2.85
C ASP A 355 3.55 -6.79 -2.00
N MET A 356 3.86 -5.64 -2.60
CA MET A 356 4.58 -4.53 -1.97
C MET A 356 4.06 -3.22 -2.54
N LEU A 357 3.87 -2.22 -1.68
CA LEU A 357 3.72 -0.85 -2.12
C LEU A 357 5.07 -0.35 -2.68
N ARG A 358 5.10 -0.06 -3.98
CA ARG A 358 6.32 0.40 -4.65
C ARG A 358 6.31 1.89 -4.92
N LEU A 359 7.35 2.55 -4.46
CA LEU A 359 7.51 3.99 -4.52
C LEU A 359 8.88 4.32 -5.12
N ASN A 360 8.94 5.35 -5.96
CA ASN A 360 10.20 5.89 -6.44
C ASN A 360 10.54 7.15 -5.65
N MET A 361 11.55 7.06 -4.79
CA MET A 361 11.97 8.16 -3.92
C MET A 361 12.64 9.31 -4.68
N ALA A 362 12.96 9.16 -5.97
CA ALA A 362 13.44 10.26 -6.81
C ALA A 362 12.32 11.20 -7.27
N VAL A 363 11.06 10.77 -7.18
CA VAL A 363 9.91 11.63 -7.53
C VAL A 363 9.70 12.66 -6.41
N PRO A 364 9.65 13.96 -6.73
CA PRO A 364 9.32 14.98 -5.74
C PRO A 364 7.92 14.78 -5.17
N VAL A 365 7.78 14.98 -3.86
CA VAL A 365 6.47 14.94 -3.20
C VAL A 365 5.64 16.15 -3.62
N THR A 366 4.39 15.92 -3.97
CA THR A 366 3.45 17.01 -4.28
C THR A 366 2.97 17.65 -2.97
N PRO A 367 3.21 18.96 -2.74
CA PRO A 367 2.79 19.60 -1.50
C PRO A 367 1.27 19.50 -1.31
N ARG A 368 0.81 19.23 -0.09
CA ARG A 368 -0.63 19.11 0.21
C ARG A 368 -1.42 20.41 -0.02
N ASN A 369 -0.74 21.54 -0.09
CA ASN A 369 -1.30 22.86 -0.39
C ASN A 369 -1.10 23.30 -1.85
N ASP A 370 -0.54 22.44 -2.70
CA ASP A 370 -0.43 22.68 -4.13
C ASP A 370 -1.83 22.70 -4.77
N PRO A 371 -2.15 23.65 -5.67
CA PRO A 371 -3.46 23.71 -6.32
C PRO A 371 -3.79 22.48 -7.17
N ASP A 372 -2.80 21.73 -7.65
CA ASP A 372 -2.98 20.48 -8.40
C ASP A 372 -2.90 19.23 -7.49
N PHE A 373 -2.73 19.39 -6.17
CA PHE A 373 -2.74 18.26 -5.24
C PHE A 373 -4.08 17.52 -5.31
N SER A 374 -4.04 16.20 -5.41
CA SER A 374 -5.22 15.35 -5.44
C SER A 374 -5.03 14.10 -4.60
N LYS A 375 -6.06 13.77 -3.81
CA LYS A 375 -6.12 12.51 -3.06
C LYS A 375 -6.18 11.27 -3.96
N LEU A 376 -6.44 11.44 -5.27
CA LEU A 376 -6.40 10.34 -6.24
C LEU A 376 -4.96 9.96 -6.65
N GLY A 377 -3.95 10.71 -6.18
CA GLY A 377 -2.55 10.32 -6.33
C GLY A 377 -2.14 10.14 -7.79
N ILE A 378 -1.45 9.03 -8.05
CA ILE A 378 -0.98 8.63 -9.39
C ILE A 378 -2.07 8.58 -10.46
N ILE A 379 -3.35 8.34 -10.09
CA ILE A 379 -4.47 8.34 -11.05
C ILE A 379 -4.70 9.75 -11.58
N GLN A 380 -4.69 10.77 -10.71
CA GLN A 380 -4.80 12.16 -11.15
C GLN A 380 -3.60 12.57 -12.00
N ALA A 381 -2.40 12.13 -11.63
CA ALA A 381 -1.19 12.39 -12.43
C ALA A 381 -1.33 11.82 -13.85
N ALA A 382 -1.90 10.62 -14.00
CA ALA A 382 -2.18 10.04 -15.31
C ALA A 382 -3.23 10.85 -16.09
N VAL A 383 -4.32 11.29 -15.45
CA VAL A 383 -5.34 12.15 -16.08
C VAL A 383 -4.70 13.44 -16.60
N LEU A 384 -3.96 14.16 -15.77
CA LEU A 384 -3.25 15.38 -16.16
C LEU A 384 -2.28 15.13 -17.34
N GLY A 385 -1.53 14.03 -17.30
CA GLY A 385 -0.61 13.64 -18.38
C GLY A 385 -1.29 13.27 -19.71
N LEU A 386 -2.60 13.00 -19.70
CA LEU A 386 -3.39 12.64 -20.86
C LEU A 386 -4.26 13.79 -21.39
N THR A 387 -4.71 14.70 -20.52
CA THR A 387 -5.74 15.69 -20.87
C THR A 387 -5.29 17.14 -20.73
N ASP A 388 -4.30 17.44 -19.89
CA ASP A 388 -3.90 18.82 -19.60
C ASP A 388 -2.78 19.28 -20.56
N PRO A 389 -2.98 20.38 -21.31
CA PRO A 389 -1.98 20.94 -22.23
C PRO A 389 -0.60 21.20 -21.61
N ARG A 390 -0.54 21.50 -20.30
CA ARG A 390 0.73 21.70 -19.56
C ARG A 390 1.62 20.46 -19.62
N PHE A 391 1.02 19.28 -19.68
CA PHE A 391 1.72 18.00 -19.65
C PHE A 391 1.65 17.25 -20.99
N THR A 392 0.68 17.55 -21.87
CA THR A 392 0.53 16.88 -23.17
C THR A 392 1.29 17.51 -24.33
N ALA A 393 1.66 18.80 -24.25
CA ALA A 393 2.28 19.54 -25.36
C ALA A 393 3.60 18.92 -25.90
N ASP A 394 4.40 18.32 -25.02
CA ASP A 394 5.62 17.58 -25.40
C ASP A 394 5.49 16.10 -25.04
N SER A 395 4.98 15.33 -25.99
CA SER A 395 4.59 13.93 -25.79
C SER A 395 5.74 12.96 -25.53
N THR A 396 6.99 13.35 -25.78
CA THR A 396 8.18 12.50 -25.60
C THR A 396 9.07 12.93 -24.43
N VAL A 397 8.81 14.12 -23.87
CA VAL A 397 9.66 14.71 -22.82
C VAL A 397 9.16 14.28 -21.44
N LEU A 398 10.07 13.72 -20.64
CA LEU A 398 9.86 13.46 -19.23
C LEU A 398 9.55 14.78 -18.50
N ARG A 399 8.43 14.82 -17.77
CA ARG A 399 8.05 15.95 -16.93
C ARG A 399 7.55 15.43 -15.60
N PHE A 400 7.82 16.17 -14.54
CA PHE A 400 7.12 15.99 -13.28
C PHE A 400 5.67 16.43 -13.48
N ILE A 401 4.74 15.54 -13.11
CA ILE A 401 3.30 15.80 -13.07
C ILE A 401 2.90 15.70 -11.58
N PRO A 402 2.14 16.65 -11.03
CA PRO A 402 1.66 16.57 -9.66
C PRO A 402 1.01 15.22 -9.36
N ASN A 403 1.30 14.70 -8.17
CA ASN A 403 0.86 13.43 -7.59
C ASN A 403 1.51 12.17 -8.17
N MET A 404 2.60 12.30 -8.95
CA MET A 404 3.39 11.16 -9.44
C MET A 404 4.10 10.39 -8.31
N ASP A 405 4.23 10.98 -7.12
CA ASP A 405 4.91 10.42 -5.96
C ASP A 405 4.18 9.24 -5.30
N GLY A 406 2.90 9.03 -5.64
CA GLY A 406 2.07 7.92 -5.13
C GLY A 406 0.73 8.41 -4.64
#